data_AF-A0A940HKB2-F1
#
_entry.id   AF-A0A940HKB2-F1
#
_cell.length_a   1.000
_cell.length_b   1.000
_cell.length_c   1.000
_cell.angle_alpha   90.00
_cell.angle_beta   90.00
_cell.angle_gamma   90.00
#
_symmetry.space_group_name_H-M   'P 1'
#
loop_
_entity.id
_entity.type
_entity.pdbx_description
1 polymer ?
#
loop_
_entity_poly.entity_id
_entity_poly.type
_entity_poly.pdbx_seq_one_letter_code
_entity_poly.pdbx_strand_id
1 'polypeptide(L)'
;NYPVLWTSRVLPNNKLGEVMGKDGTSVVPLPLNDNEPRFYFWDRFYPYLNYLVEDASHIRMQEVNITYSLPRSILQKLSVNRLQFYLQGNDLFTITANHLGEDPEYPMNGMKPQPKLTLGLKLEF
;
A
#
# COMPACT_ATOMS: atom_id res chain seq x y z
N ASN A 1 -4.45 23.39 -14.48
CA ASN A 1 -4.91 24.80 -14.43
C ASN A 1 -3.77 25.73 -14.07
N TYR A 2 -2.74 25.78 -14.93
CA TYR A 2 -1.75 26.86 -14.90
C TYR A 2 -1.98 27.72 -16.15
N PRO A 3 -2.06 29.04 -16.01
CA PRO A 3 -2.35 29.94 -17.12
C PRO A 3 -1.17 30.00 -18.12
N VAL A 4 -1.51 30.19 -19.39
CA VAL A 4 -0.55 30.33 -20.50
C VAL A 4 0.22 31.65 -20.38
N LEU A 5 1.55 31.57 -20.48
CA LEU A 5 2.54 32.62 -20.18
C LEU A 5 2.69 33.72 -21.24
N TRP A 6 1.75 33.86 -22.17
CA TRP A 6 1.86 34.81 -23.30
C TRP A 6 1.10 36.13 -23.10
N THR A 7 0.34 36.27 -22.00
CA THR A 7 -0.35 37.53 -21.68
C THR A 7 -0.02 37.97 -20.25
N SER A 8 0.46 39.21 -20.13
CA SER A 8 1.09 39.79 -18.93
C SER A 8 0.16 40.06 -17.74
N ARG A 9 -0.93 39.30 -17.57
CA ARG A 9 -1.77 39.32 -16.38
C ARG A 9 -2.23 37.91 -16.05
N VAL A 10 -1.47 37.30 -15.15
CA VAL A 10 -1.81 36.02 -14.57
C VAL A 10 -2.80 36.28 -13.44
N LEU A 11 -4.06 35.85 -13.61
CA LEU A 11 -5.07 35.94 -12.55
C LEU A 11 -4.59 35.13 -11.33
N PRO A 12 -4.85 35.58 -10.09
CA PRO A 12 -4.58 34.80 -8.89
C PRO A 12 -5.19 33.41 -9.06
N ASN A 13 -4.36 32.38 -8.93
CA ASN A 13 -4.84 31.00 -8.98
C ASN A 13 -5.92 30.84 -7.90
N ASN A 14 -7.08 30.24 -8.22
CA ASN A 14 -8.13 29.97 -7.22
C ASN A 14 -7.61 29.12 -6.04
N LYS A 15 -6.45 28.45 -6.22
CA LYS A 15 -5.75 27.70 -5.18
C LYS A 15 -4.67 28.49 -4.42
N LEU A 16 -4.51 29.80 -4.68
CA LEU A 16 -3.49 30.64 -4.06
C LEU A 16 -3.58 30.63 -2.53
N GLY A 17 -4.81 30.68 -1.99
CA GLY A 17 -5.06 30.59 -0.55
C GLY A 17 -4.73 29.22 0.07
N GLU A 18 -4.73 28.14 -0.72
CA GLU A 18 -4.32 26.80 -0.24
C GLU A 18 -2.80 26.68 -0.13
N VAL A 19 -2.05 27.47 -0.91
CA VAL A 19 -0.58 27.44 -0.96
C VAL A 19 0.03 28.43 0.03
N MET A 20 -0.62 29.58 0.22
CA MET A 20 -0.20 30.61 1.18
C MET A 20 -0.50 30.19 2.63
N GLY A 21 0.34 29.32 3.19
CA GLY A 21 0.26 28.90 4.60
C GLY A 21 0.49 27.41 4.85
N LYS A 22 0.66 26.61 3.79
CA LYS A 22 1.08 25.22 3.93
C LYS A 22 2.61 25.11 3.92
N ASP A 23 3.13 24.12 4.64
CA ASP A 23 4.54 23.80 4.66
C ASP A 23 5.06 23.58 3.23
N GLY A 24 6.27 24.07 2.93
CA GLY A 24 6.86 24.10 1.57
C GLY A 24 7.12 22.71 0.98
N THR A 25 6.87 21.66 1.77
CA THR A 25 6.95 20.25 1.39
C THR A 25 5.60 19.65 1.01
N SER A 26 4.49 20.24 1.45
CA SER A 26 3.13 19.69 1.28
C SER A 26 2.43 20.16 0.01
N VAL A 27 2.92 21.24 -0.59
CA VAL A 27 2.44 21.82 -1.84
C VAL A 27 3.63 22.41 -2.57
N VAL A 28 3.57 22.44 -3.91
CA VAL A 28 4.57 23.16 -4.71
C VAL A 28 4.55 24.63 -4.25
N PRO A 29 5.64 25.16 -3.65
CA PRO A 29 5.63 26.53 -3.19
C PRO A 29 5.41 27.51 -4.34
N LEU A 30 4.94 28.73 -4.04
CA LEU A 30 4.92 29.77 -5.06
C LEU A 30 6.36 30.21 -5.37
N PRO A 31 6.66 30.61 -6.61
CA PRO A 31 7.93 31.25 -6.89
C PRO A 31 8.10 32.48 -5.99
N LEU A 32 9.26 32.60 -5.34
CA LEU A 32 9.58 33.71 -4.44
C LEU A 32 9.77 35.05 -5.17
N ASN A 33 9.93 35.01 -6.49
CA ASN A 33 10.11 36.17 -7.36
C ASN A 33 8.85 36.40 -8.20
N ASP A 34 8.51 37.67 -8.44
CA ASP A 34 7.38 38.08 -9.30
C ASP A 34 7.48 37.56 -10.74
N ASN A 35 8.71 37.30 -11.21
CA ASN A 35 8.99 36.68 -12.50
C ASN A 35 10.03 35.57 -12.32
N GLU A 36 9.58 34.32 -12.31
CA GLU A 36 10.44 33.13 -12.19
C GLU A 36 10.61 32.44 -13.55
N PRO A 37 11.68 32.76 -14.30
CA PRO A 37 11.88 32.23 -15.65
C PRO A 37 12.13 30.71 -15.68
N ARG A 38 12.41 30.06 -14.53
CA ARG A 38 12.65 28.61 -14.43
C ARG A 38 11.49 27.85 -13.79
N PHE A 39 10.28 28.40 -13.79
CA PHE A 39 9.10 27.72 -13.24
C PHE A 39 8.90 26.31 -13.82
N TYR A 40 9.23 26.08 -15.10
CA TYR A 40 9.17 24.77 -15.74
C TYR A 40 10.09 23.71 -15.10
N PHE A 41 11.11 24.11 -14.33
CA PHE A 41 12.02 23.20 -13.64
C PHE A 41 11.40 22.62 -12.36
N TRP A 42 10.34 23.24 -11.83
CA TRP A 42 9.75 22.88 -10.55
C TRP A 42 9.05 21.52 -10.55
N ASP A 43 8.63 21.03 -11.72
CA ASP A 43 8.15 19.66 -11.92
C ASP A 43 9.17 18.61 -11.43
N ARG A 44 10.47 18.92 -11.46
CA ARG A 44 11.53 18.02 -10.97
C ARG A 44 11.54 17.87 -9.45
N PHE A 45 10.95 18.80 -8.72
CA PHE A 45 10.83 18.74 -7.26
C PHE A 45 9.54 18.06 -6.80
N TYR A 46 8.53 17.96 -7.68
CA TYR A 46 7.26 17.31 -7.40
C TYR A 46 7.40 15.90 -6.78
N PRO A 47 8.32 15.01 -7.25
CA PRO A 47 8.51 13.68 -6.67
C PRO A 47 8.99 13.66 -5.22
N TYR A 48 9.58 14.75 -4.74
CA TYR A 48 10.17 14.86 -3.40
C TYR A 48 9.27 15.58 -2.40
N LEU A 49 8.04 15.93 -2.80
CA LEU A 49 7.08 16.57 -1.92
C LEU A 49 6.42 15.54 -1.00
N ASN A 50 6.22 15.92 0.26
CA ASN A 50 5.46 15.16 1.25
C ASN A 50 4.01 14.93 0.83
N TYR A 51 3.49 15.68 -0.15
CA TYR A 51 2.20 15.43 -0.78
C TYR A 51 2.07 14.01 -1.38
N LEU A 52 3.20 13.38 -1.74
CA LEU A 52 3.24 12.02 -2.28
C LEU A 52 3.53 10.96 -1.22
N VAL A 53 3.72 11.37 0.04
CA VAL A 53 4.01 10.48 1.17
C VAL A 53 2.72 10.27 1.96
N GLU A 54 2.36 9.01 2.16
CA GLU A 54 1.19 8.59 2.92
C GLU A 54 1.61 7.63 4.04
N ASP A 55 0.83 7.58 5.12
CA ASP A 55 1.05 6.61 6.19
C ASP A 55 0.82 5.16 5.68
N ALA A 56 1.76 4.28 5.99
CA ALA A 56 1.74 2.87 5.62
C ALA A 56 1.36 1.95 6.80
N SER A 57 0.74 2.50 7.85
CA SER A 57 0.29 1.75 9.01
C SER A 57 -0.77 0.71 8.62
N HIS A 58 -0.40 -0.57 8.67
CA HIS A 58 -1.28 -1.70 8.39
C HIS A 58 -0.85 -2.96 9.15
N ILE A 59 -1.78 -3.90 9.31
CA ILE A 59 -1.53 -5.25 9.85
C ILE A 59 -2.11 -6.26 8.86
N ARG A 60 -1.29 -7.21 8.40
CA ARG A 60 -1.71 -8.26 7.46
C ARG A 60 -1.48 -9.64 8.04
N MET A 61 -2.47 -10.52 7.90
CA MET A 61 -2.31 -11.96 8.18
C MET A 61 -1.77 -12.65 6.91
N GLN A 62 -0.45 -12.72 6.80
CA GLN A 62 0.23 -13.32 5.66
C GLN A 62 0.01 -14.82 5.59
N GLU A 63 0.21 -15.52 6.71
CA GLU A 63 0.15 -16.98 6.74
C GLU A 63 -0.33 -17.51 8.10
N VAL A 64 -1.23 -18.49 8.06
CA VAL A 64 -1.63 -19.30 9.22
C VAL A 64 -1.53 -20.78 8.85
N ASN A 65 -0.81 -21.55 9.67
CA ASN A 65 -0.62 -22.99 9.47
C ASN A 65 -1.18 -23.77 10.64
N ILE A 66 -2.17 -24.61 10.38
CA ILE A 66 -2.73 -25.55 11.34
C ILE A 66 -2.34 -26.95 10.89
N THR A 67 -1.60 -27.66 11.73
CA THR A 67 -1.21 -29.04 11.49
C THR A 67 -1.78 -29.94 12.58
N TYR A 68 -2.50 -30.98 12.19
CA TYR A 68 -3.04 -31.96 13.13
C TYR A 68 -2.46 -33.34 12.86
N SER A 69 -1.87 -33.96 13.88
CA SER A 69 -1.33 -35.33 13.81
C SER A 69 -2.29 -36.29 14.48
N LEU A 70 -2.69 -37.35 13.76
CA LEU A 70 -3.59 -38.34 14.36
C LEU A 70 -2.89 -39.17 15.44
N PRO A 71 -3.62 -39.56 16.51
CA PRO A 71 -3.08 -40.42 17.55
C PRO A 71 -2.80 -41.83 17.03
N ARG A 72 -1.71 -42.44 17.52
CA ARG A 72 -1.24 -43.77 17.09
C ARG A 72 -2.30 -44.88 17.21
N SER A 73 -3.19 -44.78 18.20
CA SER A 73 -4.26 -45.77 18.42
C SER A 73 -5.21 -45.91 17.23
N ILE A 74 -5.41 -44.83 16.45
CA ILE A 74 -6.22 -44.84 15.23
C ILE A 74 -5.38 -45.33 14.04
N LEU A 75 -4.12 -44.88 13.98
CA LEU A 75 -3.19 -45.19 12.89
C LEU A 75 -2.80 -46.67 12.82
N GLN A 76 -2.68 -47.33 13.98
CA GLN A 76 -2.39 -48.77 14.05
C GLN A 76 -3.48 -49.63 13.39
N LYS A 77 -4.74 -49.19 13.40
CA LYS A 77 -5.83 -49.90 12.71
C LYS A 77 -5.75 -49.75 11.18
N LEU A 78 -5.10 -48.69 10.71
CA LEU A 78 -4.94 -48.35 9.30
C LEU A 78 -3.59 -48.82 8.73
N SER A 79 -2.74 -49.47 9.54
CA SER A 79 -1.36 -49.86 9.17
C SER A 79 -0.53 -48.69 8.61
N VAL A 80 -0.74 -47.49 9.14
CA VAL A 80 0.00 -46.27 8.77
C VAL A 80 0.85 -45.84 9.96
N ASN A 81 2.10 -45.43 9.72
CA ASN A 81 3.01 -45.01 10.79
C ASN A 81 2.75 -43.57 11.24
N ARG A 82 2.45 -42.67 10.30
CA ARG A 82 2.10 -41.27 10.59
C ARG A 82 1.13 -40.69 9.57
N LEU A 83 0.10 -39.99 10.07
CA LEU A 83 -0.82 -39.19 9.27
C LEU A 83 -0.90 -37.78 9.84
N GLN A 84 -0.60 -36.77 9.02
CA GLN A 84 -0.73 -35.36 9.37
C GLN A 84 -1.62 -34.64 8.37
N PHE A 85 -2.61 -33.91 8.86
CA PHE A 85 -3.41 -32.98 8.06
C PHE A 85 -2.83 -31.57 8.20
N TYR A 86 -2.76 -30.85 7.09
CA TYR A 86 -2.30 -29.47 7.01
C TYR A 86 -3.42 -28.61 6.47
N LEU A 87 -3.65 -27.49 7.13
CA LEU A 87 -4.51 -26.42 6.68
C LEU A 87 -3.66 -25.15 6.71
N GLN A 88 -3.41 -24.57 5.55
CA GLN A 88 -2.66 -23.33 5.39
C GLN A 88 -3.58 -22.27 4.81
N GLY A 89 -3.74 -21.15 5.51
CA GLY A 89 -4.40 -19.95 4.99
C GLY A 89 -3.36 -18.90 4.68
N ASN A 90 -3.39 -18.33 3.47
CA ASN A 90 -2.53 -17.20 3.08
C ASN A 90 -3.37 -15.97 2.77
N ASP A 91 -2.84 -14.79 3.07
CA ASP A 91 -3.46 -13.48 2.77
C ASP A 91 -4.92 -13.39 3.22
N LEU A 92 -5.21 -13.88 4.44
CA LEU A 92 -6.60 -14.04 4.91
C LEU A 92 -7.32 -12.71 5.11
N PHE A 93 -6.63 -11.74 5.69
CA PHE A 93 -7.15 -10.38 5.85
C PHE A 93 -6.01 -9.36 5.99
N THR A 94 -6.31 -8.13 5.59
CA THR A 94 -5.48 -6.94 5.81
C THR A 94 -6.33 -5.90 6.53
N ILE A 95 -5.82 -5.37 7.64
CA ILE A 95 -6.41 -4.24 8.37
C ILE A 95 -5.52 -3.03 8.11
N THR A 96 -6.08 -2.00 7.48
CA THR A 96 -5.36 -0.76 7.18
C THR A 96 -5.75 0.33 8.18
N ALA A 97 -4.77 1.07 8.65
CA ALA A 97 -4.93 2.23 9.52
C ALA A 97 -4.36 3.49 8.84
N ASN A 98 -4.59 3.62 7.53
CA ASN A 98 -4.15 4.74 6.70
C ASN A 98 -5.32 5.54 6.13
N HIS A 99 -5.04 6.77 5.66
CA HIS A 99 -6.08 7.66 5.15
C HIS A 99 -6.73 7.15 3.86
N LEU A 100 -5.97 6.39 3.06
CA LEU A 100 -6.42 5.86 1.77
C LEU A 100 -7.28 4.61 1.89
N GLY A 101 -7.23 3.90 3.03
CA GLY A 101 -7.92 2.62 3.21
C GLY A 101 -7.40 1.49 2.31
N GLU A 102 -6.24 1.68 1.69
CA GLU A 102 -5.63 0.77 0.71
C GLU A 102 -4.38 0.11 1.28
N ASP A 103 -4.05 -1.09 0.80
CA ASP A 103 -2.87 -1.82 1.27
C ASP A 103 -1.58 -1.13 0.76
N PRO A 104 -0.72 -0.59 1.65
CA PRO A 104 0.45 0.19 1.25
C PRO A 104 1.56 -0.65 0.61
N GLU A 105 1.49 -1.98 0.71
CA GLU A 105 2.45 -2.88 0.02
C GLU A 105 2.12 -3.05 -1.47
N TYR A 106 0.94 -2.61 -1.89
CA TYR A 106 0.47 -2.72 -3.26
C TYR A 106 0.33 -1.32 -3.89
N PRO A 107 0.61 -1.19 -5.21
CA PRO A 107 0.39 0.07 -5.89
C PRO A 107 -1.09 0.45 -5.82
N MET A 108 -1.36 1.75 -5.69
CA MET A 108 -2.72 2.30 -5.73
C MET A 108 -3.44 1.81 -6.99
N ASN A 109 -4.64 1.23 -6.83
CA ASN A 109 -5.43 0.54 -7.88
C ASN A 109 -4.79 -0.75 -8.45
N GLY A 110 -3.83 -1.34 -7.76
CA GLY A 110 -3.25 -2.65 -8.09
C GLY A 110 -4.16 -3.83 -7.73
N MET A 111 -3.75 -5.03 -8.14
CA MET A 111 -4.41 -6.26 -7.69
C MET A 111 -4.03 -6.55 -6.24
N LYS A 112 -5.02 -6.51 -5.36
CA LYS A 112 -4.89 -6.94 -3.96
C LYS A 112 -4.64 -8.46 -3.88
N PRO A 113 -3.87 -8.93 -2.89
CA PRO A 113 -3.70 -10.34 -2.67
C PRO A 113 -5.06 -10.99 -2.35
N GLN A 114 -5.32 -12.13 -2.96
CA GLN A 114 -6.54 -12.88 -2.71
C GLN A 114 -6.30 -13.93 -1.62
N PRO A 115 -7.23 -14.10 -0.66
CA PRO A 115 -7.13 -15.15 0.33
C PRO A 115 -7.02 -16.53 -0.32
N LYS A 116 -6.02 -17.32 0.08
CA LYS A 116 -5.81 -18.69 -0.42
C LYS A 116 -5.90 -19.68 0.73
N LEU A 117 -6.66 -20.75 0.53
CA LEU A 117 -6.75 -21.86 1.46
C LEU A 117 -6.17 -23.12 0.83
N THR A 118 -5.13 -23.67 1.44
CA THR A 118 -4.46 -24.89 1.01
C THR A 118 -4.73 -25.99 2.03
N LEU A 119 -5.22 -27.13 1.52
CA LEU A 119 -5.40 -28.36 2.29
C LEU A 119 -4.33 -29.36 1.87
N GLY A 120 -3.63 -29.93 2.84
CA GLY A 120 -2.57 -30.90 2.62
C GLY A 120 -2.71 -32.11 3.53
N LEU A 121 -2.14 -33.23 3.11
CA LEU A 121 -2.08 -34.45 3.89
C LEU A 121 -0.72 -35.11 3.69
N LYS A 122 -0.06 -35.47 4.79
CA LYS A 122 1.21 -36.20 4.78
C LYS A 122 1.02 -37.58 5.39
N LEU A 123 1.37 -38.59 4.60
CA LEU A 123 1.37 -40.00 4.97
C LEU A 123 2.82 -40.49 5.07
N GLU A 124 3.13 -41.20 6.14
CA GLU A 124 4.35 -41.97 6.27
C GLU A 124 3.93 -43.43 6.58
N PHE A 125 4.39 -44.36 5.75
CA PHE A 125 4.15 -45.80 5.89
C PHE A 125 5.16 -46.44 6.83
#